data_AF-R2QGI7-F1
#
_entry.id   AF-R2QGI7-F1
#
_cell.length_a   1.000
_cell.length_b   1.000
_cell.length_c   1.000
_cell.angle_alpha   90.00
_cell.angle_beta   90.00
_cell.angle_gamma   90.00
#
_symmetry.space_group_name_H-M   'P 1'
#
loop_
_entity.id
_entity.type
_entity.pdbx_description
1 polymer ?
#
loop_
_entity_poly.entity_id
_entity_poly.type
_entity_poly.pdbx_seq_one_letter_code
_entity_poly.pdbx_strand_id
1 'polypeptide(L)'
;MTKQKIVVVGAGYAGVSATKFLAKKLKKDSDVEITLIDRHSYHTMMTELHEVAGGRVEPSAIQYDLQRLFSRKKNVTLVTDTVTGIDKDKKVVQTKLGSYEFDQLIIGMGGEPNDFGTPGVKEHGFTLWSFENSLKIREHILETVEKAAIEPDPEVRKAMLTFVVCGSGFTGIEMVGELIDWKDRLAKEFKLDPNEFTLMVVEAMPTILNMLSRNDAAKAERYLEKKNVKLLLNAPIVEVAADHIKLKDGSSVATHTLIWTAGVKATSDAADFGLESARGNRLIANEYMQAKGYEDKNIYIVGDLVYYEEFPETPTPQIVQAAEQTGHTAAANIVADIKGSEKHKFKGNYQGFMVSVGSKWGVANLFDKIHLSGFLAIIMKHIVNLKYFFDIRSGYYMFQYIMHEFFHIKDDRNVTRGHSSRYGNVLWSVPLRVFYGMVWLVESMKKIVGTGDYLKPSTWFGEGSWFTDKVAFPFPWLQEQVTTGASAAGGGAEATETTAKAAQFGLSYAYGEEPMQVFDHMPKWFESVMKFMMPNQEVALFMQKFMTIVEVLIALALIAGLFTWLSSAATIGLTIAFCLSGMFYWVNIWFIFVAFALMNGSGRALGLDRWVIPWVQRTLGKWWYGTPKSRYGSK
;
A
#
# COMPACT_ATOMS: atom_id res chain seq x y z
N MET A 1 -49.89 -6.82 12.38
CA MET A 1 -49.57 -5.45 12.81
C MET A 1 -48.88 -4.75 11.65
N THR A 2 -49.11 -3.46 11.43
CA THR A 2 -48.38 -2.68 10.43
C THR A 2 -46.91 -2.62 10.84
N LYS A 3 -46.00 -3.07 9.95
CA LYS A 3 -44.56 -2.97 10.21
C LYS A 3 -44.16 -1.51 10.30
N GLN A 4 -43.32 -1.18 11.29
CA GLN A 4 -42.68 0.10 11.41
C GLN A 4 -41.60 0.27 10.34
N LYS A 5 -41.72 1.30 9.52
CA LYS A 5 -40.87 1.58 8.36
C LYS A 5 -39.81 2.62 8.70
N ILE A 6 -38.54 2.23 8.63
CA ILE A 6 -37.41 3.13 8.78
C ILE A 6 -36.74 3.31 7.43
N VAL A 7 -36.71 4.53 6.90
CA VAL A 7 -36.02 4.83 5.63
C VAL A 7 -34.72 5.58 5.94
N VAL A 8 -33.62 5.13 5.35
CA VAL A 8 -32.31 5.78 5.42
C VAL A 8 -31.90 6.15 4.00
N VAL A 9 -31.66 7.44 3.77
CA VAL A 9 -31.25 7.97 2.47
C VAL A 9 -29.76 8.28 2.50
N GLY A 10 -29.01 7.70 1.57
CA GLY A 10 -27.56 7.83 1.44
C GLY A 10 -26.83 6.70 2.17
N ALA A 11 -25.95 6.00 1.46
CA ALA A 11 -25.10 4.93 1.97
C ALA A 11 -23.63 5.37 2.13
N GLY A 12 -23.41 6.64 2.45
CA GLY A 12 -22.12 7.15 2.93
C GLY A 12 -21.80 6.69 4.36
N TYR A 13 -20.81 7.31 5.00
CA TYR A 13 -20.37 6.95 6.36
C TYR A 13 -21.52 6.98 7.39
N ALA A 14 -22.31 8.07 7.39
CA ALA A 14 -23.43 8.22 8.31
C ALA A 14 -24.52 7.15 8.12
N GLY A 15 -24.97 6.94 6.87
CA GLY A 15 -26.04 6.00 6.55
C GLY A 15 -25.66 4.54 6.77
N VAL A 16 -24.44 4.13 6.39
CA VAL A 16 -23.97 2.76 6.66
C VAL A 16 -23.85 2.51 8.17
N SER A 17 -23.29 3.47 8.93
CA SER A 17 -23.19 3.37 10.38
C SER A 17 -24.56 3.27 11.05
N ALA A 18 -25.48 4.18 10.69
CA ALA A 18 -26.87 4.20 11.18
C ALA A 18 -27.61 2.89 10.88
N THR A 19 -27.61 2.44 9.62
CA THR A 19 -28.30 1.20 9.21
C THR A 19 -27.69 -0.02 9.90
N LYS A 20 -26.36 -0.11 10.07
CA LYS A 20 -25.74 -1.24 10.81
C LYS A 20 -26.14 -1.24 12.29
N PHE A 21 -26.25 -0.06 12.90
CA PHE A 21 -26.70 0.07 14.28
C PHE A 21 -28.16 -0.36 14.44
N LEU A 22 -29.07 0.20 13.63
CA LEU A 22 -30.49 -0.15 13.59
C LEU A 22 -30.69 -1.66 13.36
N ALA A 23 -30.06 -2.21 12.33
CA ALA A 23 -30.16 -3.62 11.98
C ALA A 23 -29.73 -4.55 13.11
N LYS A 24 -28.74 -4.14 13.92
CA LYS A 24 -28.30 -4.90 15.09
C LYS A 24 -29.27 -4.78 16.26
N LYS A 25 -29.70 -3.56 16.60
CA LYS A 25 -30.52 -3.27 17.79
C LYS A 25 -31.98 -3.71 17.64
N LEU A 26 -32.46 -3.77 16.40
CA LEU A 26 -33.83 -4.15 16.04
C LEU A 26 -33.90 -5.53 15.38
N LYS A 27 -32.86 -6.36 15.52
CA LYS A 27 -32.76 -7.69 14.88
C LYS A 27 -33.88 -8.65 15.31
N LYS A 28 -34.37 -8.50 16.55
CA LYS A 28 -35.39 -9.39 17.14
C LYS A 28 -36.81 -8.89 16.92
N ASP A 29 -36.95 -7.67 16.43
CA ASP A 29 -38.22 -6.98 16.27
C ASP A 29 -38.74 -7.27 14.86
N SER A 30 -39.59 -8.30 14.72
CA SER A 30 -40.13 -8.76 13.43
C SER A 30 -41.01 -7.73 12.72
N ASP A 31 -41.51 -6.76 13.49
CA ASP A 31 -42.37 -5.69 13.00
C ASP A 31 -41.58 -4.46 12.53
N VAL A 32 -40.25 -4.52 12.41
CA VAL A 32 -39.43 -3.41 11.90
C VAL A 32 -38.85 -3.75 10.53
N GLU A 33 -38.98 -2.82 9.59
CA GLU A 33 -38.38 -2.88 8.26
C GLU A 33 -37.50 -1.65 8.01
N ILE A 34 -36.23 -1.87 7.68
CA ILE A 34 -35.26 -0.81 7.38
C ILE A 34 -34.99 -0.80 5.88
N THR A 35 -35.24 0.31 5.20
CA THR A 35 -34.90 0.50 3.78
C THR A 35 -33.74 1.49 3.66
N LEU A 36 -32.59 1.03 3.14
CA LEU A 36 -31.45 1.89 2.83
C LEU A 36 -31.46 2.18 1.32
N ILE A 37 -31.62 3.45 0.97
CA ILE A 37 -31.69 3.95 -0.41
C ILE A 37 -30.40 4.70 -0.73
N ASP A 38 -29.72 4.33 -1.80
CA ASP A 38 -28.56 5.06 -2.33
C ASP A 38 -28.53 5.03 -3.86
N ARG A 39 -27.91 6.03 -4.49
CA ARG A 39 -27.82 6.09 -5.96
C ARG A 39 -26.85 5.03 -6.50
N HIS A 40 -25.97 4.50 -5.67
CA HIS A 40 -24.99 3.46 -5.98
C HIS A 40 -25.33 2.16 -5.23
N SER A 41 -24.90 1.02 -5.78
CA SER A 41 -25.02 -0.28 -5.11
C SER A 41 -23.89 -0.56 -4.09
N TYR A 42 -23.01 0.43 -3.86
CA TYR A 42 -21.82 0.31 -3.04
C TYR A 42 -21.64 1.54 -2.14
N HIS A 43 -20.99 1.35 -1.00
CA HIS A 43 -20.47 2.41 -0.16
C HIS A 43 -19.08 2.83 -0.67
N THR A 44 -18.86 4.14 -0.81
CA THR A 44 -17.57 4.69 -1.27
C THR A 44 -16.69 5.11 -0.09
N MET A 45 -15.43 4.65 -0.08
CA MET A 45 -14.40 5.12 0.84
C MET A 45 -13.91 6.52 0.41
N MET A 46 -14.65 7.56 0.83
CA MET A 46 -14.39 8.94 0.37
C MET A 46 -13.00 9.45 0.76
N THR A 47 -12.42 8.91 1.83
CA THR A 47 -11.07 9.27 2.30
C THR A 47 -9.94 8.76 1.41
N GLU A 48 -10.24 8.04 0.33
CA GLU A 48 -9.27 7.48 -0.61
C GLU A 48 -9.52 7.95 -2.06
N LEU A 49 -10.40 8.93 -2.25
CA LEU A 49 -10.73 9.48 -3.57
C LEU A 49 -9.50 10.06 -4.27
N HIS A 50 -8.62 10.75 -3.54
CA HIS A 50 -7.36 11.27 -4.09
C HIS A 50 -6.42 10.17 -4.55
N GLU A 51 -6.46 9.00 -3.92
CA GLU A 51 -5.58 7.86 -4.24
C GLU A 51 -5.99 7.21 -5.57
N VAL A 52 -7.30 7.17 -5.86
CA VAL A 52 -7.84 6.78 -7.16
C VAL A 52 -7.57 7.85 -8.21
N ALA A 53 -7.81 9.14 -7.87
CA ALA A 53 -7.55 10.26 -8.77
C ALA A 53 -6.08 10.35 -9.18
N GLY A 54 -5.17 10.06 -8.26
CA GLY A 54 -3.73 10.00 -8.48
C GLY A 54 -3.22 8.68 -9.06
N GLY A 55 -4.10 7.76 -9.47
CA GLY A 55 -3.73 6.48 -10.09
C GLY A 55 -2.89 5.55 -9.22
N ARG A 56 -2.93 5.71 -7.89
CA ARG A 56 -2.25 4.82 -6.94
C ARG A 56 -3.07 3.56 -6.69
N VAL A 57 -4.36 3.76 -6.43
CA VAL A 57 -5.31 2.72 -6.05
C VAL A 57 -6.26 2.46 -7.20
N GLU A 58 -6.62 1.19 -7.42
CA GLU A 58 -7.60 0.85 -8.45
C GLU A 58 -9.01 1.23 -8.00
N PRO A 59 -9.90 1.67 -8.92
CA PRO A 59 -11.22 2.19 -8.57
C PRO A 59 -12.08 1.24 -7.73
N SER A 60 -11.97 -0.07 -7.97
CA SER A 60 -12.72 -1.09 -7.24
C SER A 60 -12.31 -1.23 -5.76
N ALA A 61 -11.13 -0.75 -5.35
CA ALA A 61 -10.64 -0.90 -3.99
C ALA A 61 -11.33 0.03 -2.98
N ILE A 62 -12.01 1.08 -3.47
CA ILE A 62 -12.75 2.04 -2.63
C ILE A 62 -14.27 1.84 -2.71
N GLN A 63 -14.74 0.80 -3.42
CA GLN A 63 -16.15 0.47 -3.59
C GLN A 63 -16.52 -0.76 -2.75
N TYR A 64 -17.34 -0.56 -1.73
CA TYR A 64 -17.79 -1.64 -0.85
C TYR A 64 -19.25 -1.96 -1.08
N ASP A 65 -19.49 -3.01 -1.86
CA ASP A 65 -20.81 -3.56 -2.18
C ASP A 65 -21.75 -3.64 -0.96
N LEU A 66 -22.90 -2.96 -1.06
CA LEU A 66 -23.87 -2.86 0.03
C LEU A 66 -24.51 -4.22 0.31
N GLN A 67 -24.75 -5.06 -0.71
CA GLN A 67 -25.28 -6.40 -0.50
C GLN A 67 -24.34 -7.23 0.35
N ARG A 68 -23.02 -7.15 0.16
CA ARG A 68 -22.05 -7.84 1.00
C ARG A 68 -22.07 -7.32 2.43
N LEU A 69 -22.25 -6.02 2.63
CA LEU A 69 -22.33 -5.41 3.96
C LEU A 69 -23.62 -5.78 4.73
N PHE A 70 -24.73 -6.03 4.03
CA PHE A 70 -26.07 -6.17 4.64
C PHE A 70 -26.82 -7.48 4.33
N SER A 71 -26.35 -8.36 3.44
CA SER A 71 -27.07 -9.60 3.02
C SER A 71 -27.47 -10.55 4.15
N ARG A 72 -26.77 -10.52 5.29
CA ARG A 72 -27.11 -11.31 6.48
C ARG A 72 -28.06 -10.58 7.45
N LYS A 73 -28.45 -9.34 7.15
CA LYS A 73 -29.39 -8.51 7.93
C LYS A 73 -30.79 -8.66 7.34
N LYS A 74 -31.55 -9.62 7.87
CA LYS A 74 -32.89 -9.96 7.38
C LYS A 74 -33.92 -8.82 7.48
N ASN A 75 -33.64 -7.81 8.30
CA ASN A 75 -34.49 -6.63 8.51
C ASN A 75 -34.04 -5.41 7.70
N VAL A 76 -33.11 -5.57 6.75
CA VAL A 76 -32.62 -4.49 5.88
C VAL A 76 -32.94 -4.82 4.43
N THR A 77 -33.65 -3.90 3.78
CA THR A 77 -33.89 -3.86 2.35
C THR A 77 -32.97 -2.81 1.74
N LEU A 78 -32.26 -3.17 0.67
CA LEU A 78 -31.39 -2.26 -0.08
C LEU A 78 -32.11 -1.82 -1.35
N VAL A 79 -32.05 -0.53 -1.64
CA VAL A 79 -32.62 0.07 -2.84
C VAL A 79 -31.54 0.90 -3.52
N THR A 80 -31.26 0.59 -4.78
CA THR A 80 -30.38 1.42 -5.62
C THR A 80 -31.23 2.33 -6.47
N ASP A 81 -31.43 3.57 -6.02
CA ASP A 81 -32.22 4.60 -6.70
C ASP A 81 -31.79 6.00 -6.26
N THR A 82 -32.06 7.00 -7.10
CA THR A 82 -31.79 8.41 -6.80
C THR A 82 -33.02 9.03 -6.14
N VAL A 83 -32.86 9.52 -4.91
CA VAL A 83 -33.89 10.33 -4.24
C VAL A 83 -34.04 11.67 -4.94
N THR A 84 -35.28 12.07 -5.20
CA THR A 84 -35.65 13.32 -5.89
C THR A 84 -36.44 14.27 -5.00
N GLY A 85 -37.04 13.79 -3.91
CA GLY A 85 -37.88 14.60 -3.05
C GLY A 85 -38.35 13.88 -1.80
N ILE A 86 -38.90 14.64 -0.86
CA ILE A 86 -39.52 14.12 0.36
C ILE A 86 -40.88 14.80 0.55
N ASP A 87 -41.95 14.02 0.52
CA ASP A 87 -43.28 14.46 0.92
C ASP A 87 -43.39 14.25 2.44
N LYS A 88 -43.16 15.34 3.18
CA LYS A 88 -43.15 15.34 4.65
C LYS A 88 -44.53 15.10 5.24
N ASP A 89 -45.60 15.51 4.54
CA ASP A 89 -46.98 15.38 5.06
C ASP A 89 -47.49 13.96 4.89
N LYS A 90 -47.23 13.34 3.73
CA LYS A 90 -47.57 11.93 3.48
C LYS A 90 -46.55 10.94 4.04
N LYS A 91 -45.42 11.44 4.54
CA LYS A 91 -44.26 10.65 4.99
C LYS A 91 -43.75 9.67 3.94
N VAL A 92 -43.42 10.21 2.77
CA VAL A 92 -42.92 9.44 1.62
C VAL A 92 -41.61 10.03 1.09
N VAL A 93 -40.61 9.18 0.88
CA VAL A 93 -39.42 9.51 0.09
C VAL A 93 -39.70 9.19 -1.38
N GLN A 94 -39.52 10.17 -2.25
CA GLN A 94 -39.68 10.02 -3.70
C GLN A 94 -38.33 9.73 -4.34
N THR A 95 -38.31 8.79 -5.26
CA THR A 95 -37.12 8.43 -6.05
C THR A 95 -37.44 8.47 -7.54
N LYS A 96 -36.45 8.25 -8.40
CA LYS A 96 -36.68 8.22 -9.85
C LYS A 96 -37.54 7.03 -10.29
N LEU A 97 -37.43 5.89 -9.61
CA LEU A 97 -38.11 4.65 -9.99
C LEU A 97 -39.27 4.26 -9.07
N GLY A 98 -39.50 4.99 -7.97
CA GLY A 98 -40.54 4.62 -7.01
C GLY A 98 -40.73 5.61 -5.87
N SER A 99 -41.38 5.12 -4.81
CA SER A 99 -41.68 5.88 -3.61
C SER A 99 -41.71 4.98 -2.37
N TYR A 100 -41.19 5.47 -1.25
CA TYR A 100 -41.00 4.69 -0.03
C TYR A 100 -41.61 5.42 1.16
N GLU A 101 -42.66 4.84 1.75
CA GLU A 101 -43.27 5.33 3.00
C GLU A 101 -42.34 5.13 4.19
N PHE A 102 -42.37 6.07 5.15
CA PHE A 102 -41.59 6.00 6.37
C PHE A 102 -42.39 6.39 7.61
N ASP A 103 -42.08 5.76 8.74
CA ASP A 103 -42.45 6.23 10.08
C ASP A 103 -41.30 7.04 10.72
N GLN A 104 -40.07 6.73 10.30
CA GLN A 104 -38.81 7.31 10.75
C GLN A 104 -37.90 7.49 9.52
N LEU A 105 -37.35 8.69 9.31
CA LEU A 105 -36.50 9.00 8.15
C LEU A 105 -35.13 9.53 8.60
N ILE A 106 -34.05 8.96 8.08
CA ILE A 106 -32.69 9.51 8.20
C ILE A 106 -32.24 10.01 6.82
N ILE A 107 -31.85 11.28 6.73
CA ILE A 107 -31.32 11.92 5.52
C ILE A 107 -29.81 12.12 5.70
N GLY A 108 -29.02 11.32 4.97
CA GLY A 108 -27.55 11.31 5.02
C GLY A 108 -26.92 11.38 3.64
N MET A 109 -27.39 12.33 2.80
CA MET A 109 -26.98 12.46 1.39
C MET A 109 -25.59 13.09 1.18
N GLY A 110 -24.90 13.48 2.26
CA GLY A 110 -23.55 14.01 2.21
C GLY A 110 -23.45 15.46 1.74
N GLY A 111 -22.24 15.84 1.30
CA GLY A 111 -21.92 17.17 0.79
C GLY A 111 -21.54 17.17 -0.69
N GLU A 112 -21.16 18.33 -1.18
CA GLU A 112 -20.58 18.56 -2.51
C GLU A 112 -19.52 19.68 -2.45
N PRO A 113 -18.65 19.78 -3.47
CA PRO A 113 -17.66 20.85 -3.56
C PRO A 113 -18.31 22.23 -3.55
N ASN A 114 -17.64 23.20 -2.93
CA ASN A 114 -18.05 24.60 -3.00
C ASN A 114 -17.16 25.37 -3.99
N ASP A 115 -17.69 25.77 -5.14
CA ASP A 115 -16.99 26.61 -6.12
C ASP A 115 -16.99 28.10 -5.76
N PHE A 116 -17.72 28.48 -4.70
CA PHE A 116 -17.98 29.86 -4.27
C PHE A 116 -18.54 30.77 -5.38
N GLY A 117 -19.14 30.19 -6.43
CA GLY A 117 -19.58 30.93 -7.62
C GLY A 117 -18.45 31.49 -8.47
N THR A 118 -17.22 30.99 -8.32
CA THR A 118 -16.07 31.41 -9.12
C THR A 118 -16.29 31.06 -10.60
N PRO A 119 -16.27 32.03 -11.53
CA PRO A 119 -16.53 31.77 -12.95
C PRO A 119 -15.58 30.72 -13.55
N GLY A 120 -16.15 29.79 -14.32
CA GLY A 120 -15.41 28.78 -15.08
C GLY A 120 -15.02 27.52 -14.31
N VAL A 121 -15.21 27.46 -12.98
CA VAL A 121 -14.86 26.26 -12.19
C VAL A 121 -15.66 25.03 -12.64
N LYS A 122 -16.94 25.19 -13.00
CA LYS A 122 -17.78 24.06 -13.43
C LYS A 122 -17.44 23.59 -14.84
N GLU A 123 -17.00 24.51 -15.70
CA GLU A 123 -16.72 24.29 -17.11
C GLU A 123 -15.32 23.73 -17.34
N HIS A 124 -14.34 24.17 -16.55
CA HIS A 124 -12.92 23.93 -16.78
C HIS A 124 -12.18 23.33 -15.56
N GLY A 125 -12.78 23.36 -14.37
CA GLY A 125 -12.21 22.78 -13.16
C GLY A 125 -12.64 21.33 -12.92
N PHE A 126 -11.81 20.59 -12.19
CA PHE A 126 -12.10 19.23 -11.74
C PHE A 126 -12.26 19.21 -10.22
N THR A 127 -13.47 18.95 -9.74
CA THR A 127 -13.69 18.80 -8.29
C THR A 127 -13.34 17.39 -7.82
N LEU A 128 -12.91 17.21 -6.56
CA LEU A 128 -12.62 15.90 -5.98
C LEU A 128 -13.54 15.61 -4.77
N TRP A 129 -14.70 15.01 -5.04
CA TRP A 129 -15.69 14.71 -3.99
C TRP A 129 -16.60 13.51 -4.30
N SER A 130 -16.37 12.81 -5.41
CA SER A 130 -17.11 11.59 -5.73
C SER A 130 -16.18 10.59 -6.41
N PHE A 131 -16.62 9.33 -6.45
CA PHE A 131 -15.93 8.27 -7.18
C PHE A 131 -15.72 8.64 -8.66
N GLU A 132 -16.76 9.15 -9.32
CA GLU A 132 -16.74 9.56 -10.72
C GLU A 132 -15.77 10.73 -10.95
N ASN A 133 -15.73 11.67 -10.00
CA ASN A 133 -14.80 12.79 -10.02
C ASN A 133 -13.33 12.32 -9.98
N SER A 134 -13.02 11.32 -9.15
CA SER A 134 -11.68 10.71 -9.12
C SER A 134 -11.31 10.09 -10.46
N LEU A 135 -12.24 9.39 -11.11
CA LEU A 135 -12.00 8.79 -12.43
C LEU A 135 -11.75 9.85 -13.50
N LYS A 136 -12.59 10.90 -13.55
CA LYS A 136 -12.43 12.02 -14.48
C LYS A 136 -11.08 12.71 -14.35
N ILE A 137 -10.62 12.96 -13.11
CA ILE A 137 -9.30 13.55 -12.87
C ILE A 137 -8.19 12.63 -13.40
N ARG A 138 -8.27 11.33 -13.10
CA ARG A 138 -7.27 10.35 -13.54
C ARG A 138 -7.18 10.28 -15.06
N GLU A 139 -8.33 10.21 -15.73
CA GLU A 139 -8.44 10.16 -17.20
C GLU A 139 -7.89 11.44 -17.83
N HIS A 140 -8.35 12.60 -17.35
CA HIS A 140 -7.88 13.91 -17.84
C HIS A 140 -6.37 14.09 -17.74
N ILE A 141 -5.76 13.69 -16.61
CA ILE A 141 -4.30 13.78 -16.44
C ILE A 141 -3.58 12.88 -17.45
N LEU A 142 -4.05 11.64 -17.64
CA LEU A 142 -3.44 10.72 -18.61
C LEU A 142 -3.51 11.27 -20.03
N GLU A 143 -4.69 11.73 -20.46
CA GLU A 143 -4.89 12.30 -21.79
C GLU A 143 -4.07 13.59 -21.99
N THR A 144 -4.02 14.45 -20.99
CA THR A 144 -3.30 15.72 -21.06
C THR A 144 -1.79 15.49 -21.17
N VAL A 145 -1.25 14.52 -20.42
CA VAL A 145 0.17 14.17 -20.51
C VAL A 145 0.50 13.48 -21.83
N GLU A 146 -0.40 12.64 -22.35
CA GLU A 146 -0.25 12.04 -23.68
C GLU A 146 -0.17 13.11 -24.77
N LYS A 147 -1.08 14.10 -24.74
CA LYS A 147 -1.07 15.25 -25.66
C LYS A 147 0.20 16.07 -25.50
N ALA A 148 0.60 16.37 -24.26
CA ALA A 148 1.83 17.10 -23.97
C ALA A 148 3.07 16.39 -24.54
N ALA A 149 3.07 15.06 -24.56
CA ALA A 149 4.20 14.28 -25.05
C ALA A 149 4.49 14.50 -26.54
N ILE A 150 3.47 14.87 -27.33
CA ILE A 150 3.57 15.15 -28.77
C ILE A 150 3.42 16.63 -29.13
N GLU A 151 3.30 17.52 -28.14
CA GLU A 151 3.13 18.96 -28.33
C GLU A 151 4.46 19.63 -28.72
N PRO A 152 4.55 20.24 -29.93
CA PRO A 152 5.76 20.93 -30.37
C PRO A 152 6.00 22.29 -29.70
N ASP A 153 4.96 23.02 -29.28
CA ASP A 153 5.13 24.32 -28.62
C ASP A 153 5.56 24.12 -27.14
N PRO A 154 6.76 24.56 -26.76
CA PRO A 154 7.27 24.37 -25.40
C PRO A 154 6.42 25.06 -24.32
N GLU A 155 5.79 26.20 -24.60
CA GLU A 155 4.99 26.90 -23.59
C GLU A 155 3.62 26.24 -23.39
N VAL A 156 2.97 25.78 -24.48
CA VAL A 156 1.73 25.00 -24.38
C VAL A 156 1.99 23.67 -23.68
N ARG A 157 3.06 22.97 -24.04
CA ARG A 157 3.49 21.73 -23.39
C ARG A 157 3.72 21.93 -21.90
N LYS A 158 4.39 23.01 -21.51
CA LYS A 158 4.62 23.36 -20.10
C LYS A 158 3.32 23.67 -19.37
N ALA A 159 2.35 24.34 -20.01
CA ALA A 159 1.03 24.56 -19.44
C ALA A 159 0.29 23.22 -19.23
N MET A 160 0.35 22.29 -20.19
CA MET A 160 -0.25 20.95 -20.05
C MET A 160 0.37 20.13 -18.92
N LEU A 161 1.67 20.27 -18.69
CA LEU A 161 2.41 19.60 -17.61
C LEU A 161 2.44 20.39 -16.28
N THR A 162 1.70 21.49 -16.20
CA THR A 162 1.50 22.26 -14.96
C THR A 162 0.17 21.83 -14.33
N PHE A 163 0.22 21.15 -13.20
CA PHE A 163 -0.97 20.71 -12.46
C PHE A 163 -1.20 21.63 -11.26
N VAL A 164 -2.39 22.21 -11.18
CA VAL A 164 -2.77 23.13 -10.11
C VAL A 164 -3.84 22.50 -9.24
N VAL A 165 -3.61 22.49 -7.93
CA VAL A 165 -4.59 22.11 -6.91
C VAL A 165 -5.04 23.37 -6.16
N CYS A 166 -6.32 23.70 -6.24
CA CYS A 166 -6.90 24.81 -5.48
C CYS A 166 -7.36 24.32 -4.10
N GLY A 167 -6.92 25.01 -3.06
CA GLY A 167 -7.20 24.71 -1.67
C GLY A 167 -6.08 23.87 -1.02
N SER A 168 -5.65 24.29 0.16
CA SER A 168 -4.59 23.64 0.94
C SER A 168 -5.12 22.96 2.22
N GLY A 169 -6.41 22.63 2.22
CA GLY A 169 -7.02 21.74 3.20
C GLY A 169 -6.55 20.29 3.04
N PHE A 170 -7.14 19.37 3.80
CA PHE A 170 -6.72 17.96 3.80
C PHE A 170 -6.76 17.36 2.39
N THR A 171 -7.90 17.43 1.70
CA THR A 171 -8.09 16.89 0.35
C THR A 171 -7.08 17.43 -0.67
N GLY A 172 -6.82 18.74 -0.66
CA GLY A 172 -5.89 19.35 -1.60
C GLY A 172 -4.43 18.92 -1.38
N ILE A 173 -4.01 18.87 -0.11
CA ILE A 173 -2.66 18.42 0.25
C ILE A 173 -2.46 16.92 0.00
N GLU A 174 -3.48 16.10 0.24
CA GLU A 174 -3.45 14.69 -0.11
C GLU A 174 -3.39 14.49 -1.64
N MET A 175 -4.19 15.26 -2.39
CA MET A 175 -4.18 15.20 -3.86
C MET A 175 -2.83 15.59 -4.46
N VAL A 176 -2.24 16.71 -4.05
CA VAL A 176 -0.90 17.10 -4.57
C VAL A 176 0.16 16.07 -4.15
N GLY A 177 0.00 15.46 -2.97
CA GLY A 177 0.80 14.35 -2.51
C GLY A 177 0.79 13.16 -3.48
N GLU A 178 -0.39 12.80 -3.98
CA GLU A 178 -0.50 11.75 -5.00
C GLU A 178 0.13 12.13 -6.33
N LEU A 179 0.02 13.41 -6.74
CA LEU A 179 0.67 13.91 -7.95
C LEU A 179 2.20 13.89 -7.85
N ILE A 180 2.77 14.14 -6.66
CA ILE A 180 4.22 14.03 -6.41
C ILE A 180 4.72 12.62 -6.75
N ASP A 181 3.99 11.59 -6.34
CA ASP A 181 4.36 10.20 -6.61
C ASP A 181 4.03 9.77 -8.05
N TRP A 182 2.97 10.32 -8.65
CA TRP A 182 2.51 9.93 -9.98
C TRP A 182 3.34 10.53 -11.12
N LYS A 183 3.86 11.76 -10.97
CA LYS A 183 4.60 12.47 -12.05
C LYS A 183 5.77 11.66 -12.61
N ASP A 184 6.51 10.94 -11.76
CA ASP A 184 7.68 10.17 -12.19
C ASP A 184 7.28 8.95 -13.03
N ARG A 185 6.11 8.37 -12.74
CA ARG A 185 5.52 7.29 -13.54
C ARG A 185 5.02 7.84 -14.88
N LEU A 186 4.28 8.94 -14.87
CA LEU A 186 3.79 9.60 -16.07
C LEU A 186 4.95 9.97 -17.01
N ALA A 187 5.99 10.60 -16.48
CA ALA A 187 7.19 10.94 -17.24
C ALA A 187 7.85 9.71 -17.88
N LYS A 188 7.97 8.61 -17.14
CA LYS A 188 8.52 7.35 -17.67
C LYS A 188 7.65 6.74 -18.77
N GLU A 189 6.33 6.71 -18.56
CA GLU A 189 5.35 6.11 -19.47
C GLU A 189 5.31 6.86 -20.81
N PHE A 190 5.26 8.19 -20.75
CA PHE A 190 5.17 9.07 -21.92
C PHE A 190 6.53 9.59 -22.41
N LYS A 191 7.64 9.07 -21.86
CA LYS A 191 9.03 9.40 -22.26
C LYS A 191 9.37 10.89 -22.13
N LEU A 192 8.84 11.55 -21.10
CA LEU A 192 9.08 12.96 -20.76
C LEU A 192 10.16 13.08 -19.68
N ASP A 193 10.74 14.27 -19.51
CA ASP A 193 11.58 14.55 -18.35
C ASP A 193 10.70 14.85 -17.13
N PRO A 194 10.88 14.16 -15.99
CA PRO A 194 10.13 14.44 -14.76
C PRO A 194 10.24 15.87 -14.22
N ASN A 195 11.22 16.64 -14.68
CA ASN A 195 11.42 18.06 -14.33
C ASN A 195 10.56 19.02 -15.18
N GLU A 196 9.94 18.55 -16.26
CA GLU A 196 8.98 19.36 -17.05
C GLU A 196 7.66 19.56 -16.29
N PHE A 197 7.33 18.64 -15.37
CA PHE A 197 6.12 18.71 -14.56
C PHE A 197 6.24 19.78 -13.48
N THR A 198 5.27 20.69 -13.44
CA THR A 198 5.11 21.65 -12.34
C THR A 198 3.90 21.28 -11.51
N LEU A 199 4.10 21.06 -10.20
CA LEU A 199 3.01 20.85 -9.26
C LEU A 199 2.81 22.12 -8.42
N MET A 200 1.56 22.57 -8.31
CA MET A 200 1.23 23.82 -7.64
C MET A 200 0.03 23.64 -6.70
N VAL A 201 0.11 24.21 -5.51
CA VAL A 201 -1.04 24.41 -4.62
C VAL A 201 -1.32 25.90 -4.54
N VAL A 202 -2.56 26.29 -4.81
CA VAL A 202 -3.02 27.68 -4.74
C VAL A 202 -4.00 27.82 -3.58
N GLU A 203 -3.70 28.74 -2.66
CA GLU A 203 -4.43 28.96 -1.42
C GLU A 203 -4.74 30.45 -1.24
N ALA A 204 -5.99 30.76 -0.90
CA ALA A 204 -6.44 32.12 -0.65
C ALA A 204 -5.89 32.67 0.67
N MET A 205 -5.66 31.80 1.65
CA MET A 205 -5.13 32.13 2.98
C MET A 205 -3.59 32.23 3.01
N PRO A 206 -3.00 32.87 4.04
CA PRO A 206 -1.55 32.98 4.18
C PRO A 206 -0.85 31.67 4.60
N THR A 207 -1.59 30.63 4.98
CA THR A 207 -1.04 29.38 5.52
C THR A 207 -1.84 28.16 5.08
N ILE A 208 -1.18 27.00 5.05
CA ILE A 208 -1.82 25.72 4.72
C ILE A 208 -2.30 24.97 5.97
N LEU A 209 -3.19 23.98 5.75
CA LEU A 209 -3.65 23.03 6.76
C LEU A 209 -4.07 23.71 8.06
N ASN A 210 -4.94 24.73 7.96
CA ASN A 210 -5.29 25.62 9.08
C ASN A 210 -5.93 24.91 10.28
N MET A 211 -6.42 23.69 10.10
CA MET A 211 -6.93 22.82 11.17
C MET A 211 -5.83 22.15 12.01
N LEU A 212 -4.57 22.19 11.56
CA LEU A 212 -3.43 21.63 12.29
C LEU A 212 -2.69 22.71 13.08
N SER A 213 -1.96 22.26 14.11
CA SER A 213 -0.98 23.12 14.79
C SER A 213 0.02 23.68 13.77
N ARG A 214 0.53 24.90 13.99
CA ARG A 214 1.50 25.52 13.08
C ARG A 214 2.78 24.69 12.95
N ASN A 215 3.17 23.99 14.00
CA ASN A 215 4.31 23.08 13.96
C ASN A 215 4.10 21.88 13.03
N ASP A 216 2.88 21.33 12.97
CA ASP A 216 2.59 20.20 12.08
C ASP A 216 2.39 20.65 10.63
N ALA A 217 1.71 21.77 10.41
CA ALA A 217 1.58 22.36 9.08
C ALA A 217 2.97 22.71 8.49
N ALA A 218 3.87 23.30 9.28
CA ALA A 218 5.23 23.62 8.84
C ALA A 218 6.05 22.38 8.42
N LYS A 219 5.78 21.19 9.00
CA LYS A 219 6.42 19.94 8.53
C LYS A 219 5.92 19.57 7.13
N ALA A 220 4.63 19.77 6.86
CA ALA A 220 4.03 19.50 5.56
C ALA A 220 4.54 20.49 4.50
N GLU A 221 4.61 21.78 4.82
CA GLU A 221 5.19 22.83 3.96
C GLU A 221 6.62 22.47 3.54
N ARG A 222 7.51 22.20 4.52
CA ARG A 222 8.90 21.80 4.24
C ARG A 222 9.00 20.55 3.38
N TYR A 223 8.08 19.60 3.55
CA TYR A 223 8.06 18.39 2.74
C TYR A 223 7.63 18.67 1.29
N LEU A 224 6.58 19.48 1.10
CA LEU A 224 6.10 19.91 -0.22
C LEU A 224 7.16 20.71 -0.97
N GLU A 225 7.84 21.64 -0.30
CA GLU A 225 8.97 22.40 -0.85
C GLU A 225 10.12 21.48 -1.26
N LYS A 226 10.50 20.53 -0.39
CA LYS A 226 11.52 19.51 -0.70
C LYS A 226 11.13 18.65 -1.92
N LYS A 227 9.85 18.54 -2.22
CA LYS A 227 9.29 17.84 -3.39
C LYS A 227 9.07 18.76 -4.60
N ASN A 228 9.57 20.00 -4.55
CA ASN A 228 9.44 21.02 -5.58
C ASN A 228 7.97 21.38 -5.92
N VAL A 229 7.07 21.26 -4.94
CA VAL A 229 5.69 21.77 -5.07
C VAL A 229 5.72 23.27 -4.82
N LYS A 230 5.14 24.05 -5.74
CA LYS A 230 4.99 25.50 -5.58
C LYS A 230 3.76 25.81 -4.73
N LEU A 231 3.95 26.47 -3.59
CA LEU A 231 2.87 26.95 -2.74
C LEU A 231 2.61 28.42 -3.05
N LEU A 232 1.46 28.74 -3.66
CA LEU A 232 0.99 30.11 -3.87
C LEU A 232 -0.04 30.43 -2.80
N LEU A 233 0.41 31.12 -1.76
CA LEU A 233 -0.40 31.56 -0.63
C LEU A 233 -0.87 33.00 -0.86
N ASN A 234 -1.93 33.42 -0.18
CA ASN A 234 -2.58 34.72 -0.41
C ASN A 234 -3.00 34.93 -1.88
N ALA A 235 -3.34 33.85 -2.58
CA ALA A 235 -3.61 33.84 -4.02
C ALA A 235 -5.03 33.32 -4.31
N PRO A 236 -6.10 34.09 -4.00
CA PRO A 236 -7.45 33.69 -4.36
C PRO A 236 -7.60 33.57 -5.89
N ILE A 237 -8.12 32.45 -6.37
CA ILE A 237 -8.51 32.27 -7.77
C ILE A 237 -9.82 33.02 -8.01
N VAL A 238 -9.89 33.82 -9.05
CA VAL A 238 -11.07 34.64 -9.40
C VAL A 238 -11.73 34.23 -10.72
N GLU A 239 -11.02 33.49 -11.57
CA GLU A 239 -11.52 32.99 -12.85
C GLU A 239 -10.75 31.73 -13.24
N VAL A 240 -11.45 30.77 -13.83
CA VAL A 240 -10.86 29.56 -14.43
C VAL A 240 -11.22 29.51 -15.90
N ALA A 241 -10.22 29.38 -16.77
CA ALA A 241 -10.37 29.19 -18.20
C ALA A 241 -9.83 27.81 -18.62
N ALA A 242 -9.95 27.46 -19.90
CA ALA A 242 -9.53 26.16 -20.42
C ALA A 242 -8.01 25.92 -20.40
N ASP A 243 -7.21 26.99 -20.38
CA ASP A 243 -5.74 26.97 -20.51
C ASP A 243 -5.02 27.80 -19.43
N HIS A 244 -5.75 28.47 -18.54
CA HIS A 244 -5.18 29.23 -17.44
C HIS A 244 -6.16 29.46 -16.28
N ILE A 245 -5.62 29.86 -15.14
CA ILE A 245 -6.37 30.46 -14.02
C ILE A 245 -5.95 31.91 -13.82
N LYS A 246 -6.86 32.76 -13.36
CA LYS A 246 -6.55 34.13 -12.94
C LYS A 246 -6.62 34.27 -11.43
N LEU A 247 -5.64 34.98 -10.88
CA LEU A 247 -5.54 35.28 -9.46
C LEU A 247 -6.02 36.72 -9.19
N LYS A 248 -6.41 36.98 -7.94
CA LYS A 248 -6.95 38.28 -7.52
C LYS A 248 -5.96 39.45 -7.70
N ASP A 249 -4.66 39.18 -7.69
CA ASP A 249 -3.61 40.19 -7.93
C ASP A 249 -3.42 40.56 -9.42
N GLY A 250 -4.21 39.95 -10.31
CA GLY A 250 -4.16 40.16 -11.75
C GLY A 250 -3.20 39.23 -12.49
N SER A 251 -2.40 38.43 -11.78
CA SER A 251 -1.53 37.43 -12.40
C SER A 251 -2.31 36.19 -12.87
N SER A 252 -1.71 35.44 -13.78
CA SER A 252 -2.30 34.22 -14.33
C SER A 252 -1.32 33.05 -14.29
N VAL A 253 -1.84 31.84 -14.07
CA VAL A 253 -1.06 30.60 -14.16
C VAL A 253 -1.59 29.78 -15.33
N ALA A 254 -0.74 29.55 -16.33
CA ALA A 254 -1.07 28.70 -17.47
C ALA A 254 -1.16 27.23 -17.01
N THR A 255 -2.29 26.59 -17.24
CA THR A 255 -2.56 25.20 -16.87
C THR A 255 -3.79 24.68 -17.61
N HIS A 256 -3.75 23.41 -18.00
CA HIS A 256 -4.93 22.69 -18.49
C HIS A 256 -5.57 21.81 -17.41
N THR A 257 -5.04 21.82 -16.18
CA THR A 257 -5.44 20.90 -15.11
C THR A 257 -5.56 21.66 -13.80
N LEU A 258 -6.78 22.13 -13.49
CA LEU A 258 -7.14 22.66 -12.19
C LEU A 258 -7.99 21.64 -11.41
N ILE A 259 -7.48 21.16 -10.28
CA ILE A 259 -8.22 20.33 -9.34
C ILE A 259 -8.74 21.21 -8.20
N TRP A 260 -10.06 21.39 -8.12
CA TRP A 260 -10.72 22.20 -7.12
C TRP A 260 -11.06 21.40 -5.87
N THR A 261 -10.41 21.75 -4.76
CA THR A 261 -10.64 21.13 -3.43
C THR A 261 -10.95 22.16 -2.34
N ALA A 262 -11.20 23.41 -2.75
CA ALA A 262 -11.49 24.50 -1.82
C ALA A 262 -12.95 24.43 -1.36
N GLY A 263 -13.17 24.01 -0.12
CA GLY A 263 -14.46 24.09 0.55
C GLY A 263 -15.48 23.03 0.14
N VAL A 264 -16.41 22.78 1.06
CA VAL A 264 -17.49 21.81 0.95
C VAL A 264 -18.77 22.48 1.43
N LYS A 265 -19.89 22.12 0.83
CA LYS A 265 -21.23 22.53 1.24
C LYS A 265 -22.13 21.30 1.24
N ALA A 266 -23.33 21.41 1.81
CA ALA A 266 -24.33 20.36 1.67
C ALA A 266 -24.73 20.16 0.21
N THR A 267 -25.10 18.93 -0.16
CA THR A 267 -25.51 18.61 -1.52
C THR A 267 -26.72 19.45 -1.96
N SER A 268 -26.70 19.93 -3.21
CA SER A 268 -27.83 20.64 -3.80
C SER A 268 -29.08 19.77 -3.94
N ASP A 269 -28.91 18.44 -3.98
CA ASP A 269 -30.02 17.49 -4.13
C ASP A 269 -31.02 17.54 -2.97
N ALA A 270 -30.62 18.11 -1.83
CA ALA A 270 -31.49 18.29 -0.66
C ALA A 270 -32.09 19.70 -0.56
N ALA A 271 -31.75 20.63 -1.47
CA ALA A 271 -32.20 22.01 -1.40
C ALA A 271 -33.72 22.15 -1.49
N ASP A 272 -34.36 21.33 -2.33
CA ASP A 272 -35.79 21.39 -2.61
C ASP A 272 -36.64 20.61 -1.59
N PHE A 273 -36.03 20.04 -0.54
CA PHE A 273 -36.77 19.30 0.48
C PHE A 273 -37.55 20.23 1.42
N GLY A 274 -37.40 21.55 1.31
CA GLY A 274 -38.09 22.55 2.11
C GLY A 274 -37.77 22.41 3.60
N LEU A 275 -36.52 22.09 3.92
CA LEU A 275 -35.98 22.06 5.28
C LEU A 275 -35.15 23.33 5.51
N GLU A 276 -35.17 23.86 6.73
CA GLU A 276 -34.41 25.08 7.06
C GLU A 276 -32.91 24.84 6.87
N SER A 277 -32.23 25.75 6.17
CA SER A 277 -30.80 25.66 5.88
C SER A 277 -30.01 26.80 6.52
N ALA A 278 -28.74 26.55 6.78
CA ALA A 278 -27.78 27.48 7.37
C ALA A 278 -26.52 27.58 6.50
N ARG A 279 -25.39 28.01 7.09
CA ARG A 279 -24.12 28.20 6.39
C ARG A 279 -23.72 26.96 5.58
N GLY A 280 -23.38 27.18 4.31
CA GLY A 280 -23.00 26.11 3.38
C GLY A 280 -24.17 25.21 2.97
N ASN A 281 -25.39 25.73 2.96
CA ASN A 281 -26.64 25.02 2.62
C ASN A 281 -26.94 23.80 3.51
N ARG A 282 -26.27 23.69 4.65
CA ARG A 282 -26.45 22.58 5.60
C ARG A 282 -27.78 22.73 6.32
N LEU A 283 -28.50 21.63 6.51
CA LEU A 283 -29.85 21.63 7.05
C LEU A 283 -29.85 21.59 8.58
N ILE A 284 -30.63 22.45 9.22
CA ILE A 284 -30.58 22.64 10.66
C ILE A 284 -31.25 21.47 11.40
N ALA A 285 -30.56 20.94 12.40
CA ALA A 285 -31.09 19.93 13.30
C ALA A 285 -30.96 20.33 14.77
N ASN A 286 -31.79 19.72 15.62
CA ASN A 286 -31.70 19.85 17.09
C ASN A 286 -30.64 18.89 17.68
N GLU A 287 -30.47 18.91 19.01
CA GLU A 287 -29.50 18.05 19.71
C GLU A 287 -29.72 16.53 19.54
N TYR A 288 -30.89 16.11 19.08
CA TYR A 288 -31.23 14.70 18.82
C TYR A 288 -31.06 14.32 17.35
N MET A 289 -30.52 15.24 16.53
CA MET A 289 -30.39 15.16 15.07
C MET A 289 -31.72 15.19 14.32
N GLN A 290 -32.81 15.66 14.94
CA GLN A 290 -34.08 15.84 14.25
C GLN A 290 -34.08 17.15 13.46
N ALA A 291 -34.67 17.14 12.26
CA ALA A 291 -34.84 18.33 11.44
C ALA A 291 -35.66 19.39 12.18
N LYS A 292 -35.14 20.62 12.24
CA LYS A 292 -35.78 21.74 12.94
C LYS A 292 -37.15 22.05 12.33
N GLY A 293 -38.18 22.12 13.18
CA GLY A 293 -39.57 22.38 12.77
C GLY A 293 -40.31 21.16 12.20
N TYR A 294 -39.70 19.99 12.22
CA TYR A 294 -40.28 18.72 11.77
C TYR A 294 -40.00 17.58 12.77
N GLU A 295 -39.85 17.91 14.04
CA GLU A 295 -39.56 16.97 15.12
C GLU A 295 -40.69 15.95 15.33
N ASP A 296 -41.94 16.37 15.10
CA ASP A 296 -43.16 15.55 15.15
C ASP A 296 -43.26 14.55 13.98
N LYS A 297 -42.52 14.82 12.90
CA LYS A 297 -42.51 13.99 11.68
C LYS A 297 -41.43 12.92 11.67
N ASN A 298 -40.59 12.85 12.72
CA ASN A 298 -39.52 11.87 12.85
C ASN A 298 -38.49 11.89 11.70
N ILE A 299 -38.13 13.10 11.26
CA ILE A 299 -37.12 13.31 10.22
C ILE A 299 -35.79 13.67 10.90
N TYR A 300 -34.73 12.96 10.54
CA TYR A 300 -33.39 13.12 11.08
C TYR A 300 -32.40 13.49 9.98
N ILE A 301 -31.41 14.33 10.30
CA ILE A 301 -30.39 14.81 9.37
C ILE A 301 -29.01 14.48 9.92
N VAL A 302 -28.15 13.88 9.10
CA VAL A 302 -26.85 13.33 9.54
C VAL A 302 -25.76 13.57 8.51
N GLY A 303 -24.50 13.32 8.89
CA GLY A 303 -23.37 13.47 7.98
C GLY A 303 -23.05 14.92 7.65
N ASP A 304 -22.45 15.15 6.49
CA ASP A 304 -22.05 16.49 6.06
C ASP A 304 -23.24 17.42 5.73
N LEU A 305 -24.45 16.86 5.67
CA LEU A 305 -25.70 17.55 5.40
C LEU A 305 -26.22 18.33 6.62
N VAL A 306 -25.98 17.84 7.84
CA VAL A 306 -26.53 18.45 9.06
C VAL A 306 -25.80 19.73 9.41
N TYR A 307 -26.51 20.76 9.90
CA TYR A 307 -25.96 21.89 10.64
C TYR A 307 -26.42 21.78 12.09
N TYR A 308 -25.48 21.56 13.00
CA TYR A 308 -25.73 21.55 14.44
C TYR A 308 -24.53 22.16 15.16
N GLU A 309 -24.78 23.06 16.10
CA GLU A 309 -23.76 23.69 16.93
C GLU A 309 -23.87 23.14 18.35
N GLU A 310 -22.91 22.30 18.75
CA GLU A 310 -22.80 21.87 20.16
C GLU A 310 -22.32 23.04 21.04
N PHE A 311 -21.45 23.88 20.47
CA PHE A 311 -20.95 25.11 21.07
C PHE A 311 -21.21 26.28 20.10
N PRO A 312 -21.46 27.50 20.61
CA PRO A 312 -21.71 28.67 19.76
C PRO A 312 -20.65 28.83 18.67
N GLU A 313 -21.11 29.12 17.44
CA GLU A 313 -20.27 29.35 16.25
C GLU A 313 -19.40 28.15 15.80
N THR A 314 -19.61 26.98 16.41
CA THR A 314 -18.85 25.77 16.14
C THR A 314 -19.78 24.68 15.61
N PRO A 315 -20.14 24.72 14.32
CA PRO A 315 -20.96 23.68 13.74
C PRO A 315 -20.16 22.37 13.65
N THR A 316 -20.87 21.24 13.64
CA THR A 316 -20.25 19.92 13.45
C THR A 316 -19.32 19.93 12.23
N PRO A 317 -18.09 19.40 12.34
CA PRO A 317 -17.15 19.34 11.23
C PRO A 317 -17.61 18.33 10.17
N GLN A 318 -17.29 18.59 8.90
CA GLN A 318 -17.58 17.69 7.78
C GLN A 318 -16.46 16.65 7.65
N ILE A 319 -16.44 15.71 8.59
CA ILE A 319 -15.46 14.63 8.69
C ILE A 319 -16.15 13.30 8.97
N VAL A 320 -15.48 12.19 8.63
CA VAL A 320 -16.01 10.83 8.83
C VAL A 320 -16.51 10.59 10.25
N GLN A 321 -15.74 10.98 11.27
CA GLN A 321 -16.12 10.76 12.67
C GLN A 321 -17.43 11.50 13.04
N ALA A 322 -17.62 12.71 12.55
CA ALA A 322 -18.85 13.45 12.76
C ALA A 322 -20.03 12.81 12.01
N ALA A 323 -19.80 12.33 10.79
CA ALA A 323 -20.81 11.60 10.03
C ALA A 323 -21.26 10.32 10.74
N GLU A 324 -20.32 9.52 11.25
CA GLU A 324 -20.65 8.31 12.01
C GLU A 324 -21.35 8.63 13.33
N GLN A 325 -20.92 9.65 14.06
CA GLN A 325 -21.51 10.03 15.35
C GLN A 325 -22.91 10.61 15.21
N THR A 326 -23.14 11.49 14.23
CA THR A 326 -24.49 12.02 13.95
C THR A 326 -25.44 10.92 13.47
N GLY A 327 -24.95 10.02 12.59
CA GLY A 327 -25.66 8.81 12.18
C GLY A 327 -26.01 7.90 13.37
N HIS A 328 -25.08 7.71 14.30
CA HIS A 328 -25.30 6.94 15.52
C HIS A 328 -26.37 7.58 16.41
N THR A 329 -26.29 8.89 16.66
CA THR A 329 -27.26 9.60 17.50
C THR A 329 -28.67 9.50 16.93
N ALA A 330 -28.86 9.75 15.63
CA ALA A 330 -30.15 9.60 14.98
C ALA A 330 -30.68 8.16 15.11
N ALA A 331 -29.86 7.16 14.79
CA ALA A 331 -30.23 5.76 14.85
C ALA A 331 -30.57 5.28 16.28
N ALA A 332 -29.83 5.74 17.29
CA ALA A 332 -30.09 5.40 18.67
C ALA A 332 -31.35 6.09 19.22
N ASN A 333 -31.66 7.31 18.78
CA ASN A 333 -32.91 7.99 19.12
C ASN A 333 -34.12 7.35 18.43
N ILE A 334 -33.99 6.85 17.20
CA ILE A 334 -35.03 6.02 16.57
C ILE A 334 -35.26 4.73 17.39
N VAL A 335 -34.21 4.04 17.83
CA VAL A 335 -34.37 2.86 18.69
C VAL A 335 -35.04 3.21 20.02
N ALA A 336 -34.73 4.39 20.57
CA ALA A 336 -35.35 4.87 21.81
C ALA A 336 -36.85 5.13 21.63
N ASP A 337 -37.25 5.77 20.52
CA ASP A 337 -38.65 6.00 20.17
C ASP A 337 -39.43 4.69 20.02
N ILE A 338 -38.83 3.68 19.37
CA ILE A 338 -39.46 2.37 19.17
C ILE A 338 -39.63 1.61 20.49
N LYS A 339 -38.67 1.75 21.41
CA LYS A 339 -38.64 0.99 22.67
C LYS A 339 -39.23 1.76 23.86
N GLY A 340 -39.65 3.01 23.66
CA GLY A 340 -40.13 3.88 24.72
C GLY A 340 -39.06 4.24 25.76
N SER A 341 -37.79 4.34 25.35
CA SER A 341 -36.69 4.76 26.24
C SER A 341 -36.30 6.22 26.01
N GLU A 342 -35.49 6.80 26.90
CA GLU A 342 -35.07 8.19 26.81
C GLU A 342 -34.16 8.45 25.58
N LYS A 343 -34.37 9.60 24.92
CA LYS A 343 -33.48 10.09 23.85
C LYS A 343 -32.18 10.60 24.45
N HIS A 344 -31.10 10.48 23.70
CA HIS A 344 -29.78 10.99 24.10
C HIS A 344 -29.32 12.08 23.14
N LYS A 345 -28.71 13.12 23.72
CA LYS A 345 -28.19 14.27 22.98
C LYS A 345 -26.89 13.92 22.26
N PHE A 346 -26.66 14.55 21.11
CA PHE A 346 -25.40 14.48 20.39
C PHE A 346 -24.28 15.10 21.21
N LYS A 347 -23.12 14.43 21.22
CA LYS A 347 -21.88 14.92 21.82
C LYS A 347 -20.71 14.55 20.91
N GLY A 348 -20.06 15.55 20.33
CA GLY A 348 -18.93 15.37 19.44
C GLY A 348 -17.69 14.88 20.19
N ASN A 349 -17.02 13.87 19.65
CA ASN A 349 -15.72 13.42 20.15
C ASN A 349 -14.80 13.07 18.97
N TYR A 350 -13.97 14.03 18.57
CA TYR A 350 -13.09 13.90 17.41
C TYR A 350 -11.68 13.56 17.87
N GLN A 351 -11.11 12.50 17.30
CA GLN A 351 -9.86 11.89 17.79
C GLN A 351 -8.61 12.46 17.11
N GLY A 352 -8.78 13.45 16.24
CA GLY A 352 -7.71 14.15 15.54
C GLY A 352 -7.77 14.01 14.02
N PHE A 353 -6.69 14.41 13.36
CA PHE A 353 -6.59 14.53 11.91
C PHE A 353 -5.32 13.89 11.39
N MET A 354 -5.39 13.33 10.18
CA MET A 354 -4.24 12.81 9.46
C MET A 354 -4.31 13.29 8.03
N VAL A 355 -3.17 13.67 7.48
CA VAL A 355 -3.03 14.16 6.12
C VAL A 355 -1.86 13.44 5.50
N SER A 356 -2.12 12.66 4.45
CA SER A 356 -1.05 12.09 3.64
C SER A 356 -0.48 13.12 2.66
N VAL A 357 0.79 12.99 2.31
CA VAL A 357 1.42 13.68 1.19
C VAL A 357 2.09 12.61 0.34
N GLY A 358 1.26 11.96 -0.47
CA GLY A 358 1.61 10.75 -1.22
C GLY A 358 1.67 9.53 -0.30
N SER A 359 2.26 8.45 -0.81
CA SER A 359 2.16 7.14 -0.17
C SER A 359 3.16 6.90 0.97
N LYS A 360 4.08 7.83 1.23
CA LYS A 360 5.30 7.60 2.07
C LYS A 360 5.48 8.59 3.20
N TRP A 361 4.72 9.69 3.21
CA TRP A 361 4.91 10.77 4.17
C TRP A 361 3.56 11.40 4.50
N GLY A 362 3.34 11.78 5.75
CA GLY A 362 2.16 12.52 6.16
C GLY A 362 2.37 13.24 7.49
N VAL A 363 1.32 13.89 7.97
CA VAL A 363 1.23 14.47 9.31
C VAL A 363 0.00 13.95 10.02
N ALA A 364 0.10 13.73 11.32
CA ALA A 364 -1.04 13.32 12.13
C ALA A 364 -1.00 14.02 13.49
N ASN A 365 -2.15 14.50 13.93
CA ASN A 365 -2.40 14.95 15.30
C ASN A 365 -3.52 14.08 15.86
N LEU A 366 -3.27 13.36 16.95
CA LEU A 366 -4.26 12.52 17.63
C LEU A 366 -4.47 12.98 19.06
N PHE A 367 -5.74 13.09 19.46
CA PHE A 367 -6.20 13.47 20.80
C PHE A 367 -5.53 14.75 21.33
N ASP A 368 -5.13 15.67 20.44
CA ASP A 368 -4.42 16.91 20.72
C ASP A 368 -3.09 16.77 21.50
N LYS A 369 -2.54 15.55 21.54
CA LYS A 369 -1.34 15.21 22.32
C LYS A 369 -0.28 14.49 21.52
N ILE A 370 -0.70 13.65 20.58
CA ILE A 370 0.20 12.78 19.82
C ILE A 370 0.40 13.40 18.44
N HIS A 371 1.59 13.96 18.22
CA HIS A 371 1.97 14.55 16.94
C HIS A 371 2.95 13.64 16.20
N LEU A 372 2.52 13.07 15.07
CA LEU A 372 3.34 12.21 14.23
C LEU A 372 3.62 12.87 12.88
N SER A 373 4.74 12.51 12.27
CA SER A 373 5.07 12.94 10.91
C SER A 373 5.85 11.87 10.15
N GLY A 374 5.87 12.00 8.83
CA GLY A 374 6.54 11.08 7.93
C GLY A 374 5.93 9.68 7.96
N PHE A 375 6.80 8.67 8.05
CA PHE A 375 6.42 7.26 7.95
C PHE A 375 5.43 6.83 9.06
N LEU A 376 5.62 7.30 10.30
CA LEU A 376 4.74 6.95 11.41
C LEU A 376 3.32 7.53 11.25
N ALA A 377 3.19 8.71 10.63
CA ALA A 377 1.88 9.29 10.34
C ALA A 377 1.13 8.48 9.27
N ILE A 378 1.82 7.96 8.25
CA ILE A 378 1.21 7.08 7.25
C ILE A 378 0.78 5.74 7.84
N ILE A 379 1.59 5.13 8.72
CA ILE A 379 1.17 3.93 9.45
C ILE A 379 -0.12 4.23 10.22
N MET A 380 -0.19 5.37 10.92
CA MET A 380 -1.37 5.75 11.67
C MET A 380 -2.61 5.93 10.76
N LYS A 381 -2.45 6.56 9.58
CA LYS A 381 -3.52 6.66 8.57
C LYS A 381 -4.08 5.27 8.23
N HIS A 382 -3.21 4.31 7.93
CA HIS A 382 -3.68 2.96 7.61
C HIS A 382 -4.32 2.25 8.83
N ILE A 383 -3.82 2.47 10.05
CA ILE A 383 -4.45 1.93 11.28
C ILE A 383 -5.88 2.47 11.45
N VAL A 384 -6.10 3.77 11.19
CA VAL A 384 -7.44 4.37 11.30
C VAL A 384 -8.38 3.84 10.22
N ASN A 385 -7.90 3.68 8.97
CA ASN A 385 -8.70 3.04 7.91
C ASN A 385 -9.04 1.58 8.28
N LEU A 386 -8.10 0.82 8.85
CA LEU A 386 -8.36 -0.53 9.36
C LEU A 386 -9.38 -0.55 10.50
N LYS A 387 -9.30 0.43 11.42
CA LYS A 387 -10.27 0.59 12.50
C LYS A 387 -11.67 0.82 11.94
N TYR A 388 -11.82 1.63 10.90
CA TYR A 388 -13.12 1.84 10.25
C TYR A 388 -13.75 0.51 9.78
N PHE A 389 -12.98 -0.37 9.13
CA PHE A 389 -13.47 -1.70 8.74
C PHE A 389 -13.89 -2.58 9.92
N PHE A 390 -13.18 -2.45 11.04
CA PHE A 390 -13.56 -3.11 12.29
C PHE A 390 -14.90 -2.59 12.83
N ASP A 391 -15.10 -1.27 12.81
CA ASP A 391 -16.34 -0.61 13.29
C ASP A 391 -17.56 -1.05 12.46
N ILE A 392 -17.42 -1.09 11.13
CA ILE A 392 -18.46 -1.62 10.25
C ILE A 392 -18.51 -3.16 10.23
N ARG A 393 -17.65 -3.84 11.00
CA ARG A 393 -17.56 -5.31 11.11
C ARG A 393 -17.42 -6.01 9.75
N SER A 394 -16.53 -5.52 8.89
CA SER A 394 -16.23 -6.13 7.60
C SER A 394 -14.80 -6.68 7.54
N GLY A 395 -14.62 -7.94 7.97
CA GLY A 395 -13.32 -8.62 7.86
C GLY A 395 -12.87 -8.84 6.40
N TYR A 396 -13.82 -9.03 5.48
CA TYR A 396 -13.52 -9.17 4.06
C TYR A 396 -12.92 -7.89 3.47
N TYR A 397 -13.57 -6.73 3.68
CA TYR A 397 -13.04 -5.47 3.16
C TYR A 397 -11.79 -5.01 3.89
N MET A 398 -11.65 -5.33 5.18
CA MET A 398 -10.39 -5.15 5.91
C MET A 398 -9.24 -5.93 5.24
N PHE A 399 -9.45 -7.20 4.89
CA PHE A 399 -8.44 -8.00 4.21
C PHE A 399 -8.15 -7.47 2.79
N GLN A 400 -9.18 -7.10 2.03
CA GLN A 400 -9.00 -6.50 0.71
C GLN A 400 -8.18 -5.21 0.79
N TYR A 401 -8.51 -4.32 1.72
CA TYR A 401 -7.75 -3.11 1.98
C TYR A 401 -6.28 -3.40 2.27
N ILE A 402 -5.98 -4.38 3.14
CA ILE A 402 -4.60 -4.82 3.42
C ILE A 402 -3.91 -5.28 2.13
N MET A 403 -4.57 -6.13 1.35
CA MET A 403 -4.01 -6.65 0.11
C MET A 403 -3.75 -5.53 -0.90
N HIS A 404 -4.70 -4.62 -1.08
CA HIS A 404 -4.57 -3.51 -2.02
C HIS A 404 -3.48 -2.53 -1.60
N GLU A 405 -3.54 -1.96 -0.40
CA GLU A 405 -2.61 -0.91 0.06
C GLU A 405 -1.19 -1.42 0.32
N PHE A 406 -1.04 -2.62 0.88
CA PHE A 406 0.27 -3.11 1.29
C PHE A 406 0.89 -4.06 0.26
N PHE A 407 0.11 -4.88 -0.44
CA PHE A 407 0.66 -5.98 -1.24
C PHE A 407 0.45 -5.85 -2.76
N HIS A 408 -0.45 -5.00 -3.24
CA HIS A 408 -0.75 -4.92 -4.68
C HIS A 408 -0.39 -3.57 -5.33
N ILE A 409 -0.10 -2.52 -4.54
CA ILE A 409 0.30 -1.23 -5.11
C ILE A 409 1.61 -1.35 -5.91
N LYS A 410 1.55 -0.88 -7.15
CA LYS A 410 2.67 -0.87 -8.10
C LYS A 410 3.61 0.32 -7.88
N ASP A 411 4.76 0.29 -8.54
CA ASP A 411 5.70 1.43 -8.65
C ASP A 411 6.17 2.02 -7.32
N ASP A 412 6.30 1.17 -6.29
CA ASP A 412 6.80 1.55 -4.98
C ASP A 412 5.95 2.61 -4.26
N ARG A 413 4.68 2.78 -4.66
CA ARG A 413 3.75 3.77 -4.12
C ARG A 413 2.99 3.25 -2.90
N ASN A 414 3.66 2.56 -1.99
CA ASN A 414 3.07 2.18 -0.70
C ASN A 414 3.98 2.58 0.47
N VAL A 415 3.47 2.41 1.69
CA VAL A 415 4.17 2.73 2.93
C VAL A 415 5.50 1.98 3.08
N THR A 416 5.61 0.76 2.54
CA THR A 416 6.82 -0.07 2.60
C THR A 416 7.80 0.20 1.44
N ARG A 417 7.56 1.21 0.61
CA ARG A 417 8.42 1.57 -0.54
C ARG A 417 8.63 0.40 -1.52
N GLY A 418 7.57 -0.37 -1.73
CA GLY A 418 7.51 -1.50 -2.67
C GLY A 418 8.14 -2.79 -2.17
N HIS A 419 8.56 -2.88 -0.89
CA HIS A 419 9.12 -4.12 -0.35
C HIS A 419 8.07 -5.22 -0.18
N SER A 420 6.80 -4.86 0.07
CA SER A 420 5.70 -5.82 0.24
C SER A 420 4.88 -6.08 -1.03
N SER A 421 4.97 -5.23 -2.07
CA SER A 421 4.03 -5.24 -3.20
C SER A 421 4.57 -5.73 -4.55
N ARG A 422 5.52 -6.66 -4.53
CA ARG A 422 6.15 -7.18 -5.75
C ARG A 422 5.36 -8.30 -6.42
N TYR A 423 5.47 -8.38 -7.75
CA TYR A 423 4.92 -9.47 -8.56
C TYR A 423 5.50 -10.82 -8.12
N GLY A 424 4.61 -11.69 -7.63
CA GLY A 424 4.99 -12.83 -6.78
C GLY A 424 5.48 -12.31 -5.44
N ASN A 425 4.79 -12.61 -4.35
CA ASN A 425 5.13 -12.08 -3.03
C ASN A 425 6.44 -12.73 -2.51
N VAL A 426 7.56 -12.29 -3.07
CA VAL A 426 8.92 -12.74 -2.78
C VAL A 426 9.36 -12.37 -1.36
N LEU A 427 8.57 -11.54 -0.64
CA LEU A 427 8.78 -11.28 0.78
C LEU A 427 8.82 -12.59 1.57
N TRP A 428 7.95 -13.54 1.22
CA TRP A 428 7.88 -14.85 1.90
C TRP A 428 9.10 -15.73 1.65
N SER A 429 9.89 -15.43 0.61
CA SER A 429 11.15 -16.12 0.36
C SER A 429 12.34 -15.53 1.12
N VAL A 430 12.18 -14.38 1.80
CA VAL A 430 13.27 -13.75 2.56
C VAL A 430 13.76 -14.63 3.72
N PRO A 431 12.89 -15.19 4.59
CA PRO A 431 13.34 -16.11 5.65
C PRO A 431 14.08 -17.31 5.07
N LEU A 432 13.57 -17.88 3.97
CA LEU A 432 14.21 -18.99 3.28
C LEU A 432 15.58 -18.59 2.71
N ARG A 433 15.70 -17.41 2.12
CA ARG A 433 16.95 -16.86 1.55
C ARG A 433 18.02 -16.71 2.62
N VAL A 434 17.65 -16.10 3.75
CA VAL A 434 18.55 -15.84 4.87
C VAL A 434 18.97 -17.17 5.51
N PHE A 435 18.02 -18.06 5.78
CA PHE A 435 18.31 -19.41 6.28
C PHE A 435 19.26 -20.17 5.35
N TYR A 436 18.98 -20.15 4.04
CA TYR A 436 19.78 -20.86 3.06
C TYR A 436 21.22 -20.33 2.99
N GLY A 437 21.39 -19.01 3.03
CA GLY A 437 22.71 -18.40 3.12
C GLY A 437 23.43 -18.71 4.44
N MET A 438 22.72 -18.78 5.57
CA MET A 438 23.29 -19.20 6.86
C MET A 438 23.78 -20.66 6.81
N VAL A 439 23.05 -21.55 6.14
CA VAL A 439 23.49 -22.95 5.97
C VAL A 439 24.81 -23.00 5.17
N TRP A 440 24.90 -22.28 4.06
CA TRP A 440 26.16 -22.16 3.31
C TRP A 440 27.30 -21.55 4.14
N LEU A 441 26.98 -20.58 5.00
CA LEU A 441 27.96 -19.98 5.90
C LEU A 441 28.49 -21.00 6.91
N VAL A 442 27.61 -21.77 7.53
CA VAL A 442 27.99 -22.82 8.48
C VAL A 442 28.87 -23.87 7.80
N GLU A 443 28.49 -24.34 6.62
CA GLU A 443 29.26 -25.35 5.88
C GLU A 443 30.65 -24.83 5.46
N SER A 444 30.73 -23.60 4.95
CA SER A 444 32.03 -23.00 4.61
C SER A 444 32.90 -22.72 5.84
N MET A 445 32.31 -22.32 6.96
CA MET A 445 33.04 -22.11 8.21
C MET A 445 33.62 -23.40 8.79
N LYS A 446 32.93 -24.55 8.65
CA LYS A 446 33.51 -25.87 8.99
C LYS A 446 34.78 -26.14 8.19
N LYS A 447 34.78 -25.82 6.89
CA LYS A 447 35.94 -25.98 5.99
C LYS A 447 37.08 -25.04 6.33
N ILE A 448 36.78 -23.84 6.83
CA ILE A 448 37.79 -22.87 7.28
C ILE A 448 38.42 -23.30 8.61
N VAL A 449 37.59 -23.62 9.61
CA VAL A 449 38.03 -23.80 11.00
C VAL A 449 38.57 -25.22 11.27
N GLY A 450 38.00 -26.26 10.65
CA GLY A 450 38.34 -27.65 10.99
C GLY A 450 37.91 -28.01 12.41
N THR A 451 38.80 -28.64 13.18
CA THR A 451 38.60 -28.96 14.61
C THR A 451 38.79 -27.78 15.57
N GLY A 452 39.11 -26.59 15.04
CA GLY A 452 39.29 -25.36 15.83
C GLY A 452 38.00 -24.79 16.43
N ASP A 453 38.14 -23.68 17.17
CA ASP A 453 37.02 -22.95 17.77
C ASP A 453 36.64 -21.74 16.90
N TYR A 454 35.37 -21.67 16.49
CA TYR A 454 34.83 -20.58 15.67
C TYR A 454 35.07 -19.19 16.28
N LEU A 455 35.06 -19.07 17.61
CA LEU A 455 35.21 -17.80 18.32
C LEU A 455 36.67 -17.45 18.62
N LYS A 456 37.63 -18.33 18.30
CA LYS A 456 39.06 -18.10 18.51
C LYS A 456 39.81 -18.18 17.18
N PRO A 457 39.98 -17.04 16.47
CA PRO A 457 40.70 -16.97 15.20
C PRO A 457 42.09 -17.59 15.21
N SER A 458 42.78 -17.59 16.36
CA SER A 458 44.08 -18.23 16.53
C SER A 458 44.07 -19.76 16.40
N THR A 459 42.89 -20.38 16.47
CA THR A 459 42.70 -21.84 16.33
C THR A 459 42.10 -22.23 14.99
N TRP A 460 41.88 -21.26 14.10
CA TRP A 460 41.39 -21.54 12.75
C TRP A 460 42.43 -22.30 11.94
N PHE A 461 41.97 -22.98 10.90
CA PHE A 461 42.79 -23.89 10.09
C PHE A 461 43.31 -25.10 10.87
N GLY A 462 42.50 -25.58 11.83
CA GLY A 462 42.76 -26.82 12.55
C GLY A 462 42.67 -28.07 11.67
N GLU A 463 42.80 -29.24 12.28
CA GLU A 463 42.73 -30.51 11.55
C GLU A 463 41.39 -30.66 10.81
N GLY A 464 41.43 -31.16 9.57
CA GLY A 464 40.25 -31.24 8.70
C GLY A 464 39.88 -29.94 7.98
N SER A 465 40.60 -28.83 8.22
CA SER A 465 40.44 -27.60 7.44
C SER A 465 40.95 -27.74 6.02
N TRP A 466 40.21 -27.16 5.07
CA TRP A 466 40.54 -27.12 3.64
C TRP A 466 41.68 -26.13 3.33
N PHE A 467 42.15 -25.38 4.32
CA PHE A 467 43.29 -24.47 4.17
C PHE A 467 44.63 -25.09 4.58
N THR A 468 44.62 -26.34 5.03
CA THR A 468 45.83 -27.12 5.33
C THR A 468 46.48 -27.65 4.05
N ASP A 469 47.66 -28.25 4.19
CA ASP A 469 48.40 -28.88 3.08
C ASP A 469 47.93 -30.32 2.78
N LYS A 470 46.85 -30.77 3.41
CA LYS A 470 46.21 -32.07 3.13
C LYS A 470 45.10 -31.89 2.09
N VAL A 471 45.10 -32.76 1.08
CA VAL A 471 44.04 -32.78 0.05
C VAL A 471 42.76 -33.36 0.64
N ALA A 472 41.69 -32.56 0.65
CA ALA A 472 40.39 -32.94 1.20
C ALA A 472 39.51 -33.75 0.22
N PHE A 473 39.84 -33.76 -1.07
CA PHE A 473 39.06 -34.47 -2.09
C PHE A 473 39.29 -35.98 -2.05
N PRO A 474 38.22 -36.82 -2.07
CA PRO A 474 38.33 -38.28 -1.98
C PRO A 474 38.70 -38.93 -3.33
N PHE A 475 39.49 -38.26 -4.17
CA PHE A 475 39.80 -38.72 -5.52
C PHE A 475 41.04 -39.61 -5.55
N PRO A 476 40.96 -40.85 -6.09
CA PRO A 476 42.07 -41.82 -6.02
C PRO A 476 43.40 -41.35 -6.61
N TRP A 477 43.39 -40.47 -7.62
CA TRP A 477 44.62 -39.97 -8.26
C TRP A 477 45.28 -38.80 -7.52
N LEU A 478 44.65 -38.28 -6.46
CA LEU A 478 45.17 -37.18 -5.64
C LEU A 478 45.66 -37.65 -4.28
N GLN A 479 45.32 -38.88 -3.88
CA GLN A 479 45.79 -39.49 -2.63
C GLN A 479 47.19 -40.09 -2.84
N GLU A 480 48.10 -39.91 -1.88
CA GLU A 480 49.41 -40.55 -1.95
C GLU A 480 49.26 -42.07 -2.02
N GLN A 481 49.85 -42.72 -3.03
CA GLN A 481 49.96 -44.17 -3.05
C GLN A 481 50.94 -44.59 -1.96
N VAL A 482 50.44 -45.23 -0.90
CA VAL A 482 51.28 -45.89 0.09
C VAL A 482 52.04 -47.02 -0.60
N THR A 483 53.28 -46.77 -1.00
CA THR A 483 54.20 -47.83 -1.42
C THR A 483 54.58 -48.64 -0.18
N THR A 484 53.93 -49.78 0.02
CA THR A 484 54.33 -50.78 1.01
C THR A 484 55.69 -51.39 0.64
N GLY A 485 56.75 -50.99 1.33
CA GLY A 485 58.10 -51.55 1.25
C GLY A 485 58.60 -52.08 2.60
N ALA A 486 58.20 -53.33 2.91
CA ALA A 486 58.79 -54.35 3.80
C ALA A 486 59.46 -54.00 5.15
N SER A 487 58.97 -54.62 6.25
CA SER A 487 59.63 -55.77 6.90
C SER A 487 58.77 -56.37 8.03
N ALA A 488 58.84 -57.69 8.20
CA ALA A 488 58.04 -58.48 9.13
C ALA A 488 58.62 -58.46 10.55
N ALA A 489 57.76 -58.27 11.56
CA ALA A 489 57.85 -58.90 12.89
C ALA A 489 56.59 -58.64 13.73
N GLY A 490 55.84 -59.71 14.04
CA GLY A 490 55.21 -59.97 15.33
C GLY A 490 54.05 -59.08 15.82
N GLY A 491 52.89 -59.72 16.01
CA GLY A 491 51.90 -59.29 17.01
C GLY A 491 50.52 -58.97 16.42
N GLY A 492 49.57 -59.87 16.64
CA GLY A 492 48.17 -59.63 16.31
C GLY A 492 47.60 -58.44 17.09
N ALA A 493 47.05 -57.49 16.36
CA ALA A 493 46.04 -56.56 16.83
C ALA A 493 45.15 -56.26 15.61
N GLU A 494 43.84 -56.42 15.77
CA GLU A 494 42.84 -56.04 14.78
C GLU A 494 43.12 -54.61 14.29
N ALA A 495 43.52 -54.48 13.03
CA ALA A 495 43.58 -53.20 12.37
C ALA A 495 42.14 -52.74 12.16
N THR A 496 41.66 -51.89 13.07
CA THR A 496 40.46 -51.11 12.87
C THR A 496 40.69 -50.25 11.63
N GLU A 497 40.09 -50.62 10.50
CA GLU A 497 39.99 -49.76 9.32
C GLU A 497 39.28 -48.47 9.77
N THR A 498 40.07 -47.47 10.12
CA THR A 498 39.59 -46.09 10.22
C THR A 498 39.51 -45.59 8.80
N THR A 499 38.43 -46.00 8.10
CA THR A 499 37.98 -45.35 6.89
C THR A 499 37.84 -43.87 7.22
N ALA A 500 38.66 -43.03 6.59
CA ALA A 500 38.53 -41.59 6.67
C ALA A 500 37.10 -41.25 6.26
N LYS A 501 36.25 -40.87 7.23
CA LYS A 501 34.89 -40.41 6.94
C LYS A 501 35.01 -39.27 5.93
N ALA A 502 34.51 -39.53 4.71
CA ALA A 502 34.42 -38.53 3.67
C ALA A 502 33.72 -37.28 4.24
N ALA A 503 34.17 -36.09 3.83
CA ALA A 503 33.59 -34.83 4.27
C ALA A 503 32.06 -34.85 4.07
N GLN A 504 31.32 -35.00 5.17
CA GLN A 504 29.86 -35.01 5.17
C GLN A 504 29.36 -33.61 4.89
N PHE A 505 28.82 -33.39 3.68
CA PHE A 505 28.07 -32.19 3.36
C PHE A 505 26.67 -32.29 3.98
N GLY A 506 26.27 -31.32 4.82
CA GLY A 506 24.86 -31.08 5.16
C GLY A 506 24.41 -31.25 6.63
N LEU A 507 23.15 -30.89 6.86
CA LEU A 507 22.42 -31.05 8.12
C LEU A 507 21.74 -32.44 8.15
N SER A 508 22.52 -33.53 8.31
CA SER A 508 21.93 -34.88 8.40
C SER A 508 21.55 -35.25 9.83
N TYR A 509 20.29 -35.60 10.06
CA TYR A 509 19.84 -36.31 11.27
C TYR A 509 18.83 -37.40 10.90
N ALA A 510 19.28 -38.65 11.01
CA ALA A 510 18.51 -39.76 11.59
C ALA A 510 19.48 -40.45 12.55
N TYR A 511 19.12 -40.55 13.83
CA TYR A 511 19.96 -41.22 14.81
C TYR A 511 20.01 -42.72 14.48
N GLY A 512 21.15 -43.21 14.00
CA GLY A 512 21.37 -44.63 13.70
C GLY A 512 21.28 -45.06 12.24
N GLU A 513 21.11 -44.15 11.27
CA GLU A 513 21.15 -44.48 9.83
C GLU A 513 22.24 -43.69 9.09
N GLU A 514 22.94 -44.34 8.15
CA GLU A 514 23.92 -43.67 7.29
C GLU A 514 23.22 -42.98 6.11
N PRO A 515 23.54 -41.72 5.81
CA PRO A 515 22.90 -41.00 4.71
C PRO A 515 23.29 -41.62 3.35
N MET A 516 22.30 -41.89 2.52
CA MET A 516 22.49 -42.43 1.16
C MET A 516 23.08 -41.37 0.23
N GLN A 517 24.19 -41.70 -0.44
CA GLN A 517 24.79 -40.86 -1.48
C GLN A 517 23.84 -40.73 -2.67
N VAL A 518 23.90 -39.60 -3.38
CA VAL A 518 23.10 -39.43 -4.60
C VAL A 518 23.62 -40.32 -5.73
N PHE A 519 24.94 -40.44 -5.85
CA PHE A 519 25.62 -41.39 -6.70
C PHE A 519 26.67 -42.14 -5.88
N ASP A 520 26.62 -43.46 -5.89
CA ASP A 520 27.56 -44.32 -5.15
C ASP A 520 28.98 -44.31 -5.74
N HIS A 521 29.12 -43.87 -7.00
CA HIS A 521 30.40 -43.71 -7.67
C HIS A 521 30.35 -42.55 -8.66
N MET A 522 31.49 -41.89 -8.83
CA MET A 522 31.63 -40.81 -9.80
C MET A 522 31.49 -41.35 -11.24
N PRO A 523 30.61 -40.78 -12.09
CA PRO A 523 30.49 -41.20 -13.49
C PRO A 523 31.81 -40.99 -14.25
N LYS A 524 32.21 -41.95 -15.10
CA LYS A 524 33.50 -41.94 -15.83
C LYS A 524 33.75 -40.68 -16.67
N TRP A 525 32.71 -40.12 -17.27
CA TRP A 525 32.82 -38.89 -18.05
C TRP A 525 33.12 -37.69 -17.14
N PHE A 526 32.53 -37.65 -15.95
CA PHE A 526 32.76 -36.60 -14.96
C PHE A 526 34.13 -36.78 -14.28
N GLU A 527 34.56 -38.01 -14.01
CA GLU A 527 35.92 -38.33 -13.57
C GLU A 527 36.96 -37.77 -14.55
N SER A 528 36.74 -37.91 -15.86
CA SER A 528 37.64 -37.38 -16.89
C SER A 528 37.72 -35.85 -16.84
N VAL A 529 36.59 -35.18 -16.59
CA VAL A 529 36.53 -33.72 -16.38
C VAL A 529 37.28 -33.32 -15.11
N MET A 530 37.08 -34.05 -14.00
CA MET A 530 37.72 -33.75 -12.73
C MET A 530 39.23 -33.98 -12.76
N LYS A 531 39.72 -34.99 -13.47
CA LYS A 531 41.16 -35.20 -13.74
C LYS A 531 41.76 -34.07 -14.58
N PHE A 532 41.01 -33.55 -15.55
CA PHE A 532 41.45 -32.40 -16.35
C PHE A 532 41.50 -31.11 -15.50
N MET A 533 40.50 -30.88 -14.65
CA MET A 533 40.43 -29.70 -13.79
C MET A 533 41.40 -29.73 -12.60
N MET A 534 41.65 -30.91 -12.03
CA MET A 534 42.55 -31.14 -10.89
C MET A 534 43.50 -32.30 -11.21
N PRO A 535 44.53 -32.07 -12.06
CA PRO A 535 45.45 -33.12 -12.50
C PRO A 535 46.46 -33.54 -11.43
N ASN A 536 46.74 -32.68 -10.44
CA ASN A 536 47.74 -32.90 -9.41
C ASN A 536 47.31 -32.32 -8.05
N GLN A 537 48.06 -32.63 -7.01
CA GLN A 537 47.77 -32.20 -5.63
C GLN A 537 47.83 -30.68 -5.45
N GLU A 538 48.76 -29.98 -6.11
CA GLU A 538 48.88 -28.51 -6.00
C GLU A 538 47.60 -27.81 -6.50
N VAL A 539 47.08 -28.22 -7.66
CA VAL A 539 45.84 -27.67 -8.20
C VAL A 539 44.65 -28.05 -7.30
N ALA A 540 44.64 -29.25 -6.73
CA ALA A 540 43.60 -29.66 -5.78
C ALA A 540 43.59 -28.82 -4.48
N LEU A 541 44.77 -28.54 -3.91
CA LEU A 541 44.92 -27.67 -2.73
C LEU A 541 44.49 -26.23 -3.04
N PHE A 542 44.76 -25.73 -4.24
CA PHE A 542 44.21 -24.45 -4.68
C PHE A 542 42.68 -24.49 -4.82
N MET A 543 42.14 -25.52 -5.46
CA MET A 543 40.70 -25.64 -5.73
C MET A 543 39.87 -25.79 -4.46
N GLN A 544 40.34 -26.53 -3.45
CA GLN A 544 39.63 -26.62 -2.17
C GLN A 544 39.55 -25.24 -1.47
N LYS A 545 40.65 -24.49 -1.43
CA LYS A 545 40.69 -23.11 -0.87
C LYS A 545 39.77 -22.17 -1.65
N PHE A 546 39.86 -22.19 -2.98
CA PHE A 546 39.03 -21.38 -3.88
C PHE A 546 37.54 -21.69 -3.70
N MET A 547 37.16 -22.97 -3.68
CA MET A 547 35.78 -23.39 -3.48
C MET A 547 35.24 -22.91 -2.13
N THR A 548 36.01 -23.03 -1.04
CA THR A 548 35.57 -22.52 0.27
C THR A 548 35.33 -21.02 0.25
N ILE A 549 36.18 -20.23 -0.43
CA ILE A 549 35.96 -18.79 -0.60
C ILE A 549 34.68 -18.51 -1.40
N VAL A 550 34.46 -19.24 -2.50
CA VAL A 550 33.23 -19.11 -3.31
C VAL A 550 31.98 -19.42 -2.47
N GLU A 551 32.02 -20.43 -1.61
CA GLU A 551 30.91 -20.78 -0.71
C GLU A 551 30.61 -19.67 0.31
N VAL A 552 31.65 -19.06 0.91
CA VAL A 552 31.47 -17.89 1.78
C VAL A 552 30.85 -16.73 1.01
N LEU A 553 31.32 -16.45 -0.21
CA LEU A 553 30.77 -15.38 -1.04
C LEU A 553 29.31 -15.63 -1.39
N ILE A 554 28.95 -16.86 -1.77
CA ILE A 554 27.55 -17.26 -2.01
C ILE A 554 26.72 -17.09 -0.73
N ALA A 555 27.23 -17.53 0.42
CA ALA A 555 26.54 -17.40 1.70
C ALA A 555 26.20 -15.94 2.03
N LEU A 556 27.21 -15.06 1.97
CA LEU A 556 27.07 -13.63 2.24
C LEU A 556 26.16 -12.95 1.21
N ALA A 557 26.29 -13.32 -0.07
CA ALA A 557 25.46 -12.81 -1.15
C ALA A 557 23.98 -13.17 -0.96
N LEU A 558 23.67 -14.41 -0.56
CA LEU A 558 22.31 -14.85 -0.25
C LEU A 558 21.74 -14.14 0.99
N ILE A 559 22.51 -14.02 2.08
CA ILE A 559 22.07 -13.33 3.30
C ILE A 559 21.75 -11.86 3.00
N ALA A 560 22.70 -11.16 2.37
CA ALA A 560 22.54 -9.74 1.99
C ALA A 560 21.52 -9.51 0.86
N GLY A 561 21.15 -10.56 0.13
CA GLY A 561 20.29 -10.48 -1.05
C GLY A 561 20.95 -9.77 -2.22
N LEU A 562 22.25 -9.98 -2.43
CA LEU A 562 23.05 -9.45 -3.52
C LEU A 562 23.29 -10.53 -4.57
N PHE A 563 23.03 -10.24 -5.84
CA PHE A 563 23.09 -11.18 -6.96
C PHE A 563 22.45 -12.52 -6.63
N THR A 564 21.26 -12.51 -6.01
CA THR A 564 20.64 -13.72 -5.46
C THR A 564 20.37 -14.75 -6.54
N TRP A 565 19.92 -14.31 -7.72
CA TRP A 565 19.72 -15.20 -8.86
C TRP A 565 21.02 -15.91 -9.28
N LEU A 566 22.13 -15.17 -9.39
CA LEU A 566 23.43 -15.73 -9.78
C LEU A 566 23.99 -16.65 -8.68
N SER A 567 23.84 -16.25 -7.42
CA SER A 567 24.28 -17.05 -6.27
C SER A 567 23.52 -18.37 -6.21
N SER A 568 22.19 -18.34 -6.38
CA SER A 568 21.37 -19.55 -6.46
C SER A 568 21.69 -20.42 -7.67
N ALA A 569 21.96 -19.83 -8.85
CA ALA A 569 22.39 -20.59 -10.03
C ALA A 569 23.75 -21.26 -9.81
N ALA A 570 24.71 -20.55 -9.21
CA ALA A 570 26.02 -21.09 -8.85
C ALA A 570 25.88 -22.22 -7.83
N THR A 571 25.01 -22.06 -6.84
CA THR A 571 24.66 -23.12 -5.89
C THR A 571 24.13 -24.37 -6.58
N ILE A 572 23.20 -24.25 -7.53
CA ILE A 572 22.69 -25.42 -8.28
C ILE A 572 23.85 -26.13 -8.98
N GLY A 573 24.73 -25.38 -9.66
CA GLY A 573 25.91 -25.95 -10.32
C GLY A 573 26.85 -26.67 -9.35
N LEU A 574 27.16 -26.05 -8.21
CA LEU A 574 28.01 -26.65 -7.17
C LEU A 574 27.39 -27.91 -6.57
N THR A 575 26.10 -27.87 -6.24
CA THR A 575 25.39 -29.04 -5.70
C THR A 575 25.34 -30.19 -6.71
N ILE A 576 25.10 -29.91 -8.00
CA ILE A 576 25.16 -30.94 -9.05
C ILE A 576 26.58 -31.53 -9.14
N ALA A 577 27.62 -30.70 -9.08
CA ALA A 577 29.00 -31.17 -9.07
C ALA A 577 29.30 -32.06 -7.85
N PHE A 578 28.81 -31.71 -6.66
CA PHE A 578 28.95 -32.54 -5.46
C PHE A 578 28.18 -33.86 -5.56
N CYS A 579 26.99 -33.87 -6.16
CA CYS A 579 26.25 -35.10 -6.44
C CYS A 579 27.08 -36.01 -7.34
N LEU A 580 27.59 -35.47 -8.46
CA LEU A 580 28.36 -36.24 -9.43
C LEU A 580 29.72 -36.72 -8.89
N SER A 581 30.29 -36.04 -7.89
CA SER A 581 31.55 -36.43 -7.26
C SER A 581 31.40 -37.45 -6.13
N GLY A 582 30.18 -37.90 -5.81
CA GLY A 582 29.91 -38.81 -4.68
C GLY A 582 30.03 -38.13 -3.30
N MET A 583 30.08 -36.80 -3.26
CA MET A 583 30.27 -36.00 -2.04
C MET A 583 28.95 -35.39 -1.53
N PHE A 584 27.80 -35.86 -2.04
CA PHE A 584 26.48 -35.32 -1.72
C PHE A 584 25.46 -36.44 -1.44
N TYR A 585 24.51 -36.13 -0.55
CA TYR A 585 23.55 -37.10 -0.01
C TYR A 585 22.11 -36.72 -0.35
N TRP A 586 21.24 -37.73 -0.51
CA TRP A 586 19.82 -37.53 -0.83
C TRP A 586 19.09 -36.63 0.20
N VAL A 587 19.48 -36.70 1.47
CA VAL A 587 18.93 -35.84 2.54
C VAL A 587 19.13 -34.34 2.28
N ASN A 588 20.10 -33.96 1.44
CA ASN A 588 20.39 -32.56 1.12
C ASN A 588 19.88 -32.13 -0.27
N ILE A 589 19.15 -32.99 -0.98
CA ILE A 589 18.68 -32.69 -2.34
C ILE A 589 17.79 -31.44 -2.40
N TRP A 590 17.15 -31.10 -1.28
CA TRP A 590 16.35 -29.87 -1.11
C TRP A 590 17.15 -28.59 -1.40
N PHE A 591 18.48 -28.59 -1.31
CA PHE A 591 19.32 -27.45 -1.68
C PHE A 591 19.03 -26.96 -3.11
N ILE A 592 18.90 -27.88 -4.07
CA ILE A 592 18.63 -27.53 -5.46
C ILE A 592 17.26 -26.84 -5.58
N PHE A 593 16.23 -27.40 -4.95
CA PHE A 593 14.87 -26.85 -5.00
C PHE A 593 14.75 -25.50 -4.30
N VAL A 594 15.45 -25.31 -3.18
CA VAL A 594 15.52 -24.00 -2.51
C VAL A 594 16.25 -22.98 -3.38
N ALA A 595 17.36 -23.35 -4.01
CA ALA A 595 18.06 -22.46 -4.92
C ALA A 595 17.16 -22.05 -6.11
N PHE A 596 16.45 -22.99 -6.74
CA PHE A 596 15.45 -22.66 -7.76
C PHE A 596 14.36 -21.71 -7.25
N ALA A 597 13.83 -21.95 -6.05
CA ALA A 597 12.82 -21.07 -5.46
C ALA A 597 13.34 -19.65 -5.23
N LEU A 598 14.61 -19.49 -4.83
CA LEU A 598 15.23 -18.19 -4.57
C LEU A 598 15.59 -17.41 -5.85
N MET A 599 15.67 -18.08 -7.00
CA MET A 599 15.80 -17.44 -8.32
C MET A 599 14.56 -16.63 -8.74
N ASN A 600 13.48 -16.66 -7.97
CA ASN A 600 12.29 -15.82 -8.17
C ASN A 600 12.55 -14.30 -7.98
N GLY A 601 13.79 -13.88 -7.67
CA GLY A 601 14.14 -12.49 -7.41
C GLY A 601 14.05 -12.08 -5.94
N SER A 602 14.11 -13.05 -5.02
CA SER A 602 14.09 -12.86 -3.55
C SER A 602 15.08 -11.81 -3.04
N GLY A 603 16.23 -11.61 -3.68
CA GLY A 603 17.20 -10.55 -3.38
C GLY A 603 16.61 -9.13 -3.41
N ARG A 604 15.53 -8.91 -4.18
CA ARG A 604 14.94 -7.57 -4.35
C ARG A 604 13.97 -7.20 -3.22
N ALA A 605 13.61 -8.14 -2.35
CA ALA A 605 12.88 -7.88 -1.10
C ALA A 605 13.87 -7.92 0.08
N LEU A 606 13.93 -6.85 0.85
CA LEU A 606 14.86 -6.71 1.99
C LEU A 606 16.30 -7.18 1.66
N GLY A 607 16.82 -6.78 0.51
CA GLY A 607 18.14 -7.19 0.02
C GLY A 607 18.73 -6.22 -0.99
N LEU A 608 20.03 -6.36 -1.26
CA LEU A 608 20.82 -5.41 -2.05
C LEU A 608 20.45 -5.37 -3.54
N ASP A 609 19.91 -6.46 -4.09
CA ASP A 609 19.45 -6.53 -5.49
C ASP A 609 18.34 -5.51 -5.79
N ARG A 610 17.69 -4.98 -4.75
CA ARG A 610 16.77 -3.86 -4.87
C ARG A 610 17.39 -2.64 -5.53
N TRP A 611 18.64 -2.33 -5.21
CA TRP A 611 19.35 -1.14 -5.70
C TRP A 611 20.37 -1.51 -6.77
N VAL A 612 21.10 -2.60 -6.56
CA VAL A 612 22.19 -3.02 -7.46
C VAL A 612 21.63 -3.44 -8.81
N ILE A 613 20.61 -4.31 -8.88
CA ILE A 613 20.10 -4.80 -10.17
C ILE A 613 19.52 -3.66 -11.03
N PRO A 614 18.64 -2.77 -10.53
CA PRO A 614 18.19 -1.62 -11.33
C PRO A 614 19.31 -0.64 -11.69
N TRP A 615 20.35 -0.50 -10.87
CA TRP A 615 21.52 0.29 -11.23
C TRP A 615 22.27 -0.35 -12.40
N VAL A 616 22.59 -1.65 -12.33
CA VAL A 616 23.22 -2.41 -13.42
C VAL A 616 22.37 -2.31 -14.71
N GLN A 617 21.06 -2.55 -14.61
CA GLN A 617 20.13 -2.47 -15.73
C GLN A 617 20.09 -1.07 -16.36
N ARG A 618 20.07 0.00 -15.55
CA ARG A 618 20.08 1.37 -16.06
C ARG A 618 21.43 1.73 -16.68
N THR A 619 22.54 1.35 -16.06
CA THR A 619 23.89 1.68 -16.53
C THR A 619 24.20 0.96 -17.84
N LEU A 620 24.05 -0.37 -17.87
CA LEU A 620 24.26 -1.17 -19.07
C LEU A 620 23.21 -0.85 -20.15
N GLY A 621 21.95 -0.65 -19.74
CA GLY A 621 20.88 -0.29 -20.65
C GLY A 621 21.08 1.08 -21.30
N LYS A 622 21.54 2.09 -20.55
CA LYS A 622 21.90 3.39 -21.14
C LYS A 622 23.09 3.30 -22.07
N TRP A 623 24.10 2.52 -21.72
CA TRP A 623 25.27 2.29 -22.56
C TRP A 623 24.90 1.60 -23.88
N TRP A 624 24.01 0.61 -23.83
CA TRP A 624 23.63 -0.20 -25.00
C TRP A 624 22.50 0.41 -25.84
N TYR A 625 21.45 0.96 -25.20
CA TYR A 625 20.22 1.43 -25.86
C TYR A 625 20.06 2.96 -25.85
N GLY A 626 20.89 3.71 -25.12
CA GLY A 626 20.72 5.15 -24.92
C GLY A 626 19.61 5.51 -23.91
N THR A 627 19.14 6.76 -23.94
CA THR A 627 18.04 7.25 -23.08
C THR A 627 16.81 7.52 -23.94
N PRO A 628 15.68 6.81 -23.73
CA PRO A 628 14.43 7.11 -24.40
C PRO A 628 13.97 8.53 -24.08
N LYS A 629 13.57 9.28 -25.10
CA LYS A 629 13.04 10.65 -24.98
C LYS A 629 11.91 10.84 -25.98
N SER A 630 10.93 11.67 -25.64
CA SER A 630 10.05 12.24 -26.65
C SER A 630 10.87 13.09 -27.64
N ARG A 631 10.46 13.09 -28.92
CA ARG A 631 11.05 13.94 -29.95
C ARG A 631 10.68 15.41 -29.76
N TYR A 632 9.54 15.67 -29.16
CA TYR A 632 9.04 17.03 -28.93
C TYR A 632 9.54 17.49 -27.55
N GLY A 633 10.24 18.63 -27.50
CA GLY A 633 10.90 19.16 -26.29
C GLY A 633 12.44 19.06 -26.27
N SER A 634 13.07 18.32 -27.19
CA SER A 634 14.52 18.40 -27.40
C SER A 634 14.82 19.56 -28.37
N LYS A 635 15.34 20.67 -27.86
CA LYS A 635 16.01 21.68 -28.68
C LYS A 635 17.27 21.11 -29.33
#